data_AF-A0A3Q9UZW6-F1
#
_entry.id   AF-A0A3Q9UZW6-F1
#
_cell.length_a   1.000
_cell.length_b   1.000
_cell.length_c   1.000
_cell.angle_alpha   90.00
_cell.angle_beta   90.00
_cell.angle_gamma   90.00
#
_symmetry.space_group_name_H-M   'P 1'
#
loop_
_entity.id
_entity.type
_entity.pdbx_description
1 polymer ?
#
loop_
_entity_poly.entity_id
_entity_poly.type
_entity_poly.pdbx_seq_one_letter_code
_entity_poly.pdbx_strand_id
1 'polypeptide(L)'
;MLGGLAVLPLLSACTFDSASPSDSEPQEAPRTQAAAPAGPVALAADAASASALLFTAAPLVVVVEDVPASVLLAAQVSIAWGVPLLVEGAASTATATASPATSDSPVDAELSRLGTTRILAVGAVAEHAGVESVSAAADAAAIEEATGVSVGALDVAGLIALAPGAPAEPPIGALPARAEPLTGVTALAQASDVAAVANARAVGVLVTLVDDSVTDLLASGPAVTAIADAGASCTLLLGPVLAAQSLPEWSVRAAASGWQLPGGGQRLFGGHLYVAIYGTPGAPVLGVLGEQGLDATIARAEAVAEPYRSLTDLQVVPSLEIITTVAAGSAGGDGDYSNELEPSGIRPYIDAAAAAGMYVVLDLQPGRSDFLSQAQAYEELLRLPNVGLALDPEWRLAPDEVPLAQIGRVQAAEVDSVSSWLADLVQREGLPPKMFVLHQFRLSMLQDRDSIRRDRPELEFLIHVDGQGGQPDKQATWNALHEGAPEGIAWGWKNFYDEDLPMLTPAETMAQVAPLPDLVTYQ
;
A
#
# COMPACT_ATOMS: atom_id res chain seq x y z
N MET A 1 29.53 71.37 -28.86
CA MET A 1 28.12 71.68 -28.55
C MET A 1 27.91 71.24 -27.11
N LEU A 2 27.91 72.17 -26.15
CA LEU A 2 26.70 72.78 -25.56
C LEU A 2 25.70 71.69 -25.13
N GLY A 3 25.34 71.43 -23.87
CA GLY A 3 25.69 71.93 -22.53
C GLY A 3 25.32 70.81 -21.53
N GLY A 4 25.94 70.65 -20.35
CA GLY A 4 25.70 71.44 -19.13
C GLY A 4 24.35 71.06 -18.51
N LEU A 5 24.17 70.65 -17.25
CA LEU A 5 24.79 70.96 -15.96
C LEU A 5 24.41 69.81 -14.97
N ALA A 6 25.34 69.30 -14.16
CA ALA A 6 25.63 69.67 -12.77
C ALA A 6 24.55 69.23 -11.75
N VAL A 7 24.88 68.19 -10.98
CA VAL A 7 24.19 67.77 -9.75
C VAL A 7 25.08 68.15 -8.57
N LEU A 8 24.55 68.91 -7.62
CA LEU A 8 25.09 69.07 -6.27
C LEU A 8 23.95 68.99 -5.24
N PRO A 9 24.18 68.39 -4.06
CA PRO A 9 23.12 67.96 -3.14
C PRO A 9 22.81 69.04 -2.10
N LEU A 10 21.59 69.04 -1.57
CA LEU A 10 21.23 69.75 -0.35
C LEU A 10 20.30 68.88 0.50
N LEU A 11 20.81 68.50 1.67
CA LEU A 11 20.04 68.05 2.82
C LEU A 11 19.11 69.16 3.28
N SER A 12 17.85 68.84 3.58
CA SER A 12 17.07 69.60 4.57
C SER A 12 16.10 68.69 5.29
N ALA A 13 16.11 68.83 6.62
CA ALA A 13 15.36 68.05 7.58
C ALA A 13 13.89 68.50 7.70
N CYS A 14 13.08 67.53 8.11
CA CYS A 14 11.86 67.58 8.91
C CYS A 14 10.95 68.81 8.84
N THR A 15 9.75 68.60 8.31
CA THR A 15 8.52 69.25 8.78
C THR A 15 7.43 68.19 8.91
N PHE A 16 6.90 68.04 10.13
CA PHE A 16 5.71 67.27 10.44
C PHE A 16 4.53 67.85 9.66
N ASP A 17 3.85 67.01 8.88
CA ASP A 17 2.50 67.29 8.44
C ASP A 17 1.59 66.10 8.77
N SER A 18 0.41 66.48 9.21
CA SER A 18 -0.59 65.73 9.96
C SER A 18 -1.18 64.59 9.12
N ALA A 19 -0.88 63.34 9.47
CA ALA A 19 -1.58 62.21 8.92
C ALA A 19 -3.02 62.18 9.47
N SER A 20 -3.98 62.39 8.57
CA SER A 20 -5.37 61.99 8.77
C SER A 20 -5.43 60.46 8.83
N PRO A 21 -6.27 59.85 9.69
CA PRO A 21 -6.44 58.40 9.67
C PRO A 21 -7.37 58.06 8.50
N SER A 22 -6.80 57.72 7.34
CA SER A 22 -7.53 57.08 6.26
C SER A 22 -6.98 55.67 6.06
N ASP A 23 -7.94 54.77 5.86
CA ASP A 23 -7.82 53.39 5.41
C ASP A 23 -7.47 52.36 6.49
N SER A 24 -8.48 52.06 7.30
CA SER A 24 -8.73 50.67 7.70
C SER A 24 -8.65 49.80 6.44
N GLU A 25 -7.69 48.87 6.42
CA GLU A 25 -7.67 47.78 5.44
C GLU A 25 -9.09 47.19 5.32
N PRO A 26 -9.60 46.87 4.12
CA PRO A 26 -10.88 46.20 3.99
C PRO A 26 -10.82 44.93 4.82
N GLN A 27 -11.64 44.84 5.86
CA GLN A 27 -11.77 43.62 6.66
C GLN A 27 -12.24 42.54 5.70
N GLU A 28 -11.33 41.63 5.32
CA GLU A 28 -11.61 40.57 4.36
C GLU A 28 -12.80 39.77 4.88
N ALA A 29 -13.81 39.56 4.03
CA ALA A 29 -15.01 38.83 4.42
C ALA A 29 -14.61 37.45 4.95
N PRO A 30 -15.29 36.93 6.00
CA PRO A 30 -14.97 35.62 6.56
C PRO A 30 -15.01 34.56 5.44
N ARG A 31 -13.93 33.78 5.32
CA ARG A 31 -13.73 32.79 4.27
C ARG A 31 -13.22 31.48 4.84
N THR A 32 -13.67 30.37 4.26
CA THR A 32 -13.05 29.06 4.50
C THR A 32 -11.75 28.97 3.70
N GLN A 33 -10.71 28.43 4.31
CA GLN A 33 -9.40 28.25 3.69
C GLN A 33 -9.02 26.77 3.72
N ALA A 34 -8.71 26.22 2.54
CA ALA A 34 -8.25 24.85 2.39
C ALA A 34 -6.73 24.75 2.53
N ALA A 35 -6.26 23.59 2.99
CA ALA A 35 -4.86 23.22 3.04
C ALA A 35 -4.62 22.05 2.07
N ALA A 36 -3.63 22.17 1.19
CA ALA A 36 -3.15 21.01 0.45
C ALA A 36 -2.27 20.17 1.40
N PRO A 37 -2.46 18.85 1.47
CA PRO A 37 -1.57 17.98 2.24
C PRO A 37 -0.11 18.11 1.80
N ALA A 38 0.81 17.91 2.75
CA ALA A 38 2.23 17.81 2.44
C ALA A 38 2.59 16.35 2.10
N GLY A 39 3.21 16.14 0.93
CA GLY A 39 3.71 14.83 0.52
C GLY A 39 2.76 14.01 -0.37
N PRO A 40 3.20 12.83 -0.82
CA PRO A 40 2.48 12.01 -1.80
C PRO A 40 1.28 11.25 -1.22
N VAL A 41 1.22 11.09 0.11
CA VAL A 41 0.12 10.41 0.80
C VAL A 41 -0.20 11.16 2.08
N ALA A 42 -1.49 11.25 2.40
CA ALA A 42 -1.92 11.75 3.70
C ALA A 42 -3.08 10.91 4.25
N LEU A 43 -3.14 10.82 5.58
CA LEU A 43 -4.01 9.89 6.30
C LEU A 43 -4.99 10.67 7.16
N ALA A 44 -6.26 10.27 7.16
CA ALA A 44 -7.27 10.83 8.03
C ALA A 44 -8.18 9.71 8.56
N ALA A 45 -7.93 9.28 9.80
CA ALA A 45 -8.66 8.19 10.43
C ALA A 45 -10.11 8.55 10.79
N ASP A 46 -10.41 9.84 10.95
CA ASP A 46 -11.71 10.35 11.38
C ASP A 46 -12.00 11.75 10.81
N ALA A 47 -13.19 12.28 11.13
CA ALA A 47 -13.66 13.58 10.68
C ALA A 47 -12.75 14.73 11.13
N ALA A 48 -12.28 14.71 12.38
CA ALA A 48 -11.43 15.76 12.94
C ALA A 48 -10.05 15.77 12.26
N SER A 49 -9.46 14.60 12.03
CA SER A 49 -8.21 14.44 11.30
C SER A 49 -8.34 14.86 9.83
N ALA A 50 -9.46 14.54 9.18
CA ALA A 50 -9.74 15.00 7.81
C ALA A 50 -9.89 16.53 7.75
N SER A 51 -10.56 17.13 8.73
CA SER A 51 -10.68 18.58 8.86
C SER A 51 -9.31 19.24 9.08
N ALA A 52 -8.52 18.70 10.01
CA ALA A 52 -7.17 19.17 10.32
C ALA A 52 -6.25 19.15 9.10
N LEU A 53 -6.39 18.13 8.27
CA LEU A 53 -5.60 17.94 7.07
C LEU A 53 -5.99 18.89 5.94
N LEU A 54 -7.28 19.19 5.78
CA LEU A 54 -7.83 19.83 4.59
C LEU A 54 -8.20 21.30 4.78
N PHE A 55 -8.22 21.81 6.01
CA PHE A 55 -8.63 23.18 6.31
C PHE A 55 -7.64 23.89 7.21
N THR A 56 -7.22 25.11 6.86
CA THR A 56 -6.42 25.97 7.73
C THR A 56 -7.29 26.91 8.58
N ALA A 57 -8.46 27.30 8.08
CA ALA A 57 -9.40 28.15 8.78
C ALA A 57 -10.83 27.92 8.28
N ALA A 58 -11.81 27.95 9.18
CA ALA A 58 -13.22 27.82 8.85
C ALA A 58 -14.08 28.60 9.86
N PRO A 59 -14.55 29.82 9.54
CA PRO A 59 -15.40 30.60 10.44
C PRO A 59 -16.75 29.93 10.78
N LEU A 60 -17.17 28.99 9.94
CA LEU A 60 -18.37 28.16 10.07
C LEU A 60 -18.00 26.68 9.94
N VAL A 61 -18.51 25.83 10.83
CA VAL A 61 -18.35 24.37 10.81
C VAL A 61 -19.71 23.69 11.02
N VAL A 62 -19.94 22.54 10.40
CA VAL A 62 -21.08 21.67 10.72
C VAL A 62 -20.62 20.67 11.78
N VAL A 63 -21.34 20.60 12.89
CA VAL A 63 -21.12 19.60 13.94
C VAL A 63 -22.38 18.75 14.05
N VAL A 64 -22.22 17.43 14.08
CA VAL A 64 -23.34 16.48 14.08
C VAL A 64 -23.15 15.42 15.15
N GLU A 65 -24.24 14.94 15.73
CA GLU A 65 -24.22 13.76 16.61
C GLU A 65 -23.67 12.51 15.88
N ASP A 66 -23.07 11.59 16.62
CA ASP A 66 -22.56 10.31 16.09
C ASP A 66 -23.69 9.29 15.81
N VAL A 67 -24.54 9.64 14.84
CA VAL A 67 -25.62 8.80 14.31
C VAL A 67 -25.48 8.75 12.79
N PRO A 68 -25.30 7.57 12.17
CA PRO A 68 -24.99 7.46 10.74
C PRO A 68 -25.95 8.21 9.80
N ALA A 69 -27.26 8.16 10.09
CA ALA A 69 -28.27 8.87 9.31
C ALA A 69 -28.12 10.41 9.45
N SER A 70 -27.86 10.90 10.67
CA SER A 70 -27.63 12.31 10.95
C SER A 70 -26.37 12.82 10.23
N VAL A 71 -25.28 12.05 10.31
CA VAL A 71 -23.99 12.36 9.64
C VAL A 71 -24.17 12.51 8.13
N LEU A 72 -24.96 11.64 7.50
CA LEU A 72 -25.20 11.67 6.05
C LEU A 72 -26.02 12.88 5.61
N LEU A 73 -26.97 13.36 6.43
CA LEU A 73 -27.69 14.60 6.16
C LEU A 73 -26.78 15.83 6.35
N ALA A 74 -26.02 15.86 7.45
CA ALA A 74 -25.08 16.94 7.75
C ALA A 74 -23.95 17.05 6.70
N ALA A 75 -23.48 15.92 6.18
CA ALA A 75 -22.48 15.84 5.10
C ALA A 75 -22.92 16.58 3.84
N GLN A 76 -24.20 16.51 3.48
CA GLN A 76 -24.73 17.23 2.32
C GLN A 76 -24.60 18.75 2.51
N VAL A 77 -24.90 19.25 3.71
CA VAL A 77 -24.74 20.68 4.04
C VAL A 77 -23.27 21.10 4.01
N SER A 78 -22.38 20.29 4.60
CA SER A 78 -20.93 20.53 4.59
C SER A 78 -20.38 20.65 3.17
N ILE A 79 -20.73 19.73 2.28
CA ILE A 79 -20.31 19.75 0.87
C ILE A 79 -20.90 20.96 0.14
N ALA A 80 -22.21 21.20 0.31
CA ALA A 80 -22.94 22.30 -0.29
C ALA A 80 -22.28 23.65 0.03
N TRP A 81 -21.96 23.87 1.31
CA TRP A 81 -21.35 25.11 1.80
C TRP A 81 -19.82 25.16 1.69
N GLY A 82 -19.14 24.03 1.43
CA GLY A 82 -17.68 23.97 1.42
C GLY A 82 -17.07 24.30 2.79
N VAL A 83 -17.64 23.74 3.85
CA VAL A 83 -17.19 23.91 5.25
C VAL A 83 -16.90 22.55 5.90
N PRO A 84 -16.06 22.49 6.94
CA PRO A 84 -15.77 21.23 7.62
C PRO A 84 -17.02 20.59 8.26
N LEU A 85 -17.03 19.27 8.31
CA LEU A 85 -17.94 18.45 9.10
C LEU A 85 -17.16 17.75 10.22
N LEU A 86 -17.60 17.96 11.46
CA LEU A 86 -17.10 17.28 12.65
C LEU A 86 -18.22 16.41 13.24
N VAL A 87 -17.84 15.26 13.81
CA VAL A 87 -18.76 14.35 14.48
C VAL A 87 -18.52 14.44 15.98
N GLU A 88 -19.57 14.78 16.72
CA GLU A 88 -19.58 14.83 18.17
C GLU A 88 -19.55 13.40 18.70
N GLY A 89 -18.45 13.00 19.32
CA GLY A 89 -18.36 11.69 19.97
C GLY A 89 -19.41 11.58 21.08
N ALA A 90 -20.00 10.40 21.25
CA ALA A 90 -21.01 10.18 22.29
C ALA A 90 -20.50 10.71 23.63
N ALA A 91 -21.20 11.71 24.20
CA ALA A 91 -20.90 12.20 25.53
C ALA A 91 -20.93 11.00 26.48
N SER A 92 -19.76 10.62 27.00
CA SER A 92 -19.68 9.59 28.04
C SER A 92 -20.62 10.03 29.16
N THR A 93 -21.74 9.33 29.32
CA THR A 93 -22.58 9.42 30.52
C THR A 93 -21.82 8.78 31.69
N ALA A 94 -20.66 9.33 32.02
CA ALA A 94 -19.99 9.10 33.28
C ALA A 94 -20.77 9.92 34.29
N THR A 95 -21.43 9.20 35.20
CA THR A 95 -22.05 9.71 36.42
C THR A 95 -21.27 10.89 37.01
N ALA A 96 -22.00 11.97 37.25
CA ALA A 96 -21.54 13.20 37.86
C ALA A 96 -20.85 12.96 39.23
N THR A 97 -19.54 12.73 39.23
CA THR A 97 -18.63 12.96 40.36
C THR A 97 -17.17 13.02 39.89
N ALA A 98 -16.76 14.11 39.23
CA ALA A 98 -15.36 14.54 39.17
C ALA A 98 -15.29 16.04 38.83
N SER A 99 -14.39 16.76 39.50
CA SER A 99 -14.09 18.19 39.32
C SER A 99 -13.66 18.55 37.88
N PRO A 100 -13.81 19.82 37.46
CA PRO A 100 -13.61 20.26 36.09
C PRO A 100 -12.10 20.32 35.76
N ALA A 101 -11.59 19.27 35.13
CA ALA A 101 -10.41 19.37 34.30
C ALA A 101 -10.93 19.62 32.87
N THR A 102 -10.49 20.71 32.26
CA THR A 102 -10.66 21.05 30.84
C THR A 102 -9.95 19.99 30.00
N SER A 103 -10.59 18.85 29.76
CA SER A 103 -10.26 18.03 28.60
C SER A 103 -11.06 18.59 27.45
N ASP A 104 -10.48 19.52 26.69
CA ASP A 104 -11.11 19.99 25.45
C ASP A 104 -11.41 18.76 24.58
N SER A 105 -12.66 18.62 24.12
CA SER A 105 -13.01 17.55 23.21
C SER A 105 -12.21 17.68 21.91
N PRO A 106 -12.00 16.58 21.14
CA PRO A 106 -11.38 16.68 19.82
C PRO A 106 -12.07 17.69 18.90
N VAL A 107 -13.40 17.85 19.05
CA VAL A 107 -14.20 18.85 18.36
C VAL A 107 -13.82 20.26 18.82
N ASP A 108 -13.78 20.54 20.13
CA ASP A 108 -13.40 21.86 20.66
C ASP A 108 -11.99 22.30 20.24
N ALA A 109 -11.05 21.36 20.27
CA ALA A 109 -9.67 21.61 19.84
C ALA A 109 -9.62 21.98 18.34
N GLU A 110 -10.38 21.28 17.51
CA GLU A 110 -10.42 21.53 16.07
C GLU A 110 -11.18 22.83 15.72
N LEU A 111 -12.30 23.11 16.40
CA LEU A 111 -13.02 24.39 16.28
C LEU A 111 -12.11 25.57 16.64
N SER A 112 -11.34 25.44 17.72
CA SER A 112 -10.38 26.46 18.16
C SER A 112 -9.26 26.65 17.13
N ARG A 113 -8.70 25.56 16.58
CA ARG A 113 -7.65 25.60 15.54
C ARG A 113 -8.13 26.30 14.27
N LEU A 114 -9.36 26.02 13.85
CA LEU A 114 -10.00 26.60 12.67
C LEU A 114 -10.38 28.08 12.84
N GLY A 115 -10.36 28.60 14.08
CA GLY A 115 -10.89 29.93 14.39
C GLY A 115 -12.40 30.02 14.18
N THR A 116 -13.12 28.93 14.45
CA THR A 116 -14.56 28.84 14.21
C THR A 116 -15.31 29.82 15.11
N THR A 117 -16.15 30.65 14.50
CA THR A 117 -17.00 31.61 15.22
C THR A 117 -18.43 31.15 15.36
N ARG A 118 -18.87 30.25 14.47
CA ARG A 118 -20.24 29.75 14.42
C ARG A 118 -20.28 28.28 14.00
N ILE A 119 -21.23 27.52 14.53
CA ILE A 119 -21.52 26.15 14.11
C ILE A 119 -22.98 25.98 13.70
N LEU A 120 -23.22 25.05 12.78
CA LEU A 120 -24.51 24.39 12.63
C LEU A 120 -24.47 23.09 13.43
N ALA A 121 -25.25 23.01 14.49
CA ALA A 121 -25.39 21.84 15.35
C ALA A 121 -26.56 20.97 14.86
N VAL A 122 -26.29 19.78 14.33
CA VAL A 122 -27.30 18.86 13.79
C VAL A 122 -27.50 17.69 14.75
N GLY A 123 -28.70 17.57 15.32
CA GLY A 123 -29.03 16.54 16.31
C GLY A 123 -28.55 16.88 17.72
N ALA A 124 -28.22 15.87 18.54
CA ALA A 124 -27.79 16.05 19.92
C ALA A 124 -26.30 16.46 20.03
N VAL A 125 -26.02 17.73 19.75
CA VAL A 125 -24.68 18.33 19.85
C VAL A 125 -24.57 19.20 21.11
N ALA A 126 -23.44 19.13 21.81
CA ALA A 126 -23.20 19.93 23.01
C ALA A 126 -22.98 21.42 22.69
N GLU A 127 -23.10 22.29 23.70
CA GLU A 127 -22.71 23.69 23.53
C GLU A 127 -21.18 23.82 23.58
N HIS A 128 -20.62 24.54 22.62
CA HIS A 128 -19.18 24.82 22.54
C HIS A 128 -18.90 26.27 22.96
N ALA A 129 -18.05 26.45 23.97
CA ALA A 129 -17.83 27.76 24.58
C ALA A 129 -17.22 28.77 23.60
N GLY A 130 -17.82 29.96 23.51
CA GLY A 130 -17.31 31.04 22.66
C GLY A 130 -17.65 30.90 21.17
N VAL A 131 -18.44 29.90 20.79
CA VAL A 131 -18.88 29.66 19.41
C VAL A 131 -20.40 29.83 19.34
N GLU A 132 -20.89 30.62 18.39
CA GLU A 132 -22.33 30.78 18.16
C GLU A 132 -22.90 29.46 17.61
N SER A 133 -23.99 28.96 18.17
CA SER A 133 -24.60 27.69 17.73
C SER A 133 -25.99 27.93 17.15
N VAL A 134 -26.23 27.39 15.96
CA VAL A 134 -27.56 27.29 15.36
C VAL A 134 -27.92 25.81 15.28
N SER A 135 -28.99 25.42 15.99
CA SER A 135 -29.40 24.03 16.09
C SER A 135 -30.44 23.67 15.05
N ALA A 136 -30.31 22.47 14.47
CA ALA A 136 -31.33 21.82 13.66
C ALA A 136 -31.53 20.39 14.15
N ALA A 137 -32.77 19.90 14.14
CA ALA A 137 -33.01 18.48 14.34
C ALA A 137 -32.38 17.68 13.19
N ALA A 138 -32.00 16.43 13.44
CA ALA A 138 -31.39 15.55 12.45
C ALA A 138 -32.41 14.95 11.48
N ASP A 139 -33.22 15.81 10.86
CA ASP A 139 -34.18 15.46 9.81
C ASP A 139 -34.13 16.48 8.67
N ALA A 140 -34.56 16.05 7.49
CA ALA A 140 -34.40 16.84 6.27
C ALA A 140 -35.14 18.18 6.31
N ALA A 141 -36.32 18.23 6.91
CA ALA A 141 -37.13 19.45 6.93
C ALA A 141 -36.53 20.49 7.88
N ALA A 142 -36.09 20.06 9.06
CA ALA A 142 -35.44 20.96 10.02
C ALA A 142 -34.10 21.50 9.49
N ILE A 143 -33.32 20.65 8.81
CA ILE A 143 -32.07 21.08 8.16
C ILE A 143 -32.37 22.07 7.03
N GLU A 144 -33.33 21.81 6.16
CA GLU A 144 -33.68 22.74 5.07
C GLU A 144 -34.21 24.08 5.62
N GLU A 145 -35.00 24.06 6.69
CA GLU A 145 -35.48 25.29 7.35
C GLU A 145 -34.33 26.11 7.93
N ALA A 146 -33.35 25.47 8.59
CA ALA A 146 -32.22 26.15 9.21
C ALA A 146 -31.17 26.62 8.18
N THR A 147 -30.99 25.87 7.08
CA THR A 147 -29.85 26.03 6.17
C THR A 147 -30.22 26.55 4.78
N GLY A 148 -31.47 26.35 4.36
CA GLY A 148 -31.93 26.55 2.99
C GLY A 148 -31.33 25.54 1.99
N VAL A 149 -30.68 24.48 2.47
CA VAL A 149 -30.15 23.38 1.66
C VAL A 149 -31.13 22.22 1.71
N SER A 150 -31.67 21.83 0.57
CA SER A 150 -32.49 20.63 0.47
C SER A 150 -31.60 19.39 0.62
N VAL A 151 -31.77 18.67 1.71
CA VAL A 151 -31.07 17.40 1.99
C VAL A 151 -32.05 16.23 1.88
N GLY A 152 -31.53 15.02 1.65
CA GLY A 152 -32.38 13.84 1.52
C GLY A 152 -31.66 12.52 1.74
N ALA A 153 -32.38 11.43 1.48
CA ALA A 153 -31.80 10.10 1.51
C ALA A 153 -30.87 9.91 0.29
N LEU A 154 -29.57 10.02 0.52
CA LEU A 154 -28.52 9.68 -0.44
C LEU A 154 -27.71 8.52 0.12
N ASP A 155 -27.21 7.64 -0.73
CA ASP A 155 -26.08 6.79 -0.35
C ASP A 155 -24.76 7.58 -0.50
N VAL A 156 -23.63 6.97 -0.13
CA VAL A 156 -22.33 7.64 -0.19
C VAL A 156 -21.90 7.92 -1.63
N ALA A 157 -22.31 7.10 -2.60
CA ALA A 157 -22.08 7.38 -4.01
C ALA A 157 -22.81 8.66 -4.47
N GLY A 158 -24.08 8.82 -4.07
CA GLY A 158 -24.85 10.04 -4.28
C GLY A 158 -24.24 11.26 -3.57
N LEU A 159 -23.70 11.07 -2.36
CA LEU A 159 -22.98 12.12 -1.62
C LEU A 159 -21.71 12.57 -2.36
N ILE A 160 -20.92 11.65 -2.90
CA ILE A 160 -19.72 11.98 -3.69
C ILE A 160 -20.08 12.78 -4.95
N ALA A 161 -21.19 12.41 -5.60
CA ALA A 161 -21.70 13.10 -6.79
C ALA A 161 -22.37 14.46 -6.50
N LEU A 162 -22.61 14.79 -5.22
CA LEU A 162 -23.30 16.02 -4.83
C LEU A 162 -22.53 17.25 -5.32
N ALA A 163 -23.22 18.10 -6.08
CA ALA A 163 -22.68 19.38 -6.52
C ALA A 163 -22.71 20.38 -5.36
N PRO A 164 -21.64 21.15 -5.15
CA PRO A 164 -21.69 22.24 -4.20
C PRO A 164 -22.67 23.34 -4.60
N GLY A 165 -23.21 24.05 -3.62
CA GLY A 165 -24.14 25.15 -3.84
C GLY A 165 -24.80 25.61 -2.55
N ALA A 166 -25.08 26.90 -2.45
CA ALA A 166 -25.80 27.48 -1.32
C ALA A 166 -26.87 28.45 -1.82
N PRO A 167 -27.99 28.62 -1.08
CA PRO A 167 -28.97 29.66 -1.39
C PRO A 167 -28.31 31.05 -1.28
N ALA A 168 -28.79 32.00 -2.09
CA ALA A 168 -28.26 33.37 -2.12
C ALA A 168 -28.41 34.10 -0.76
N GLU A 169 -29.50 33.83 -0.04
CA GLU A 169 -29.78 34.31 1.30
C GLU A 169 -30.15 33.11 2.19
N PRO A 170 -29.17 32.49 2.87
CA PRO A 170 -29.41 31.36 3.74
C PRO A 170 -30.13 31.80 5.03
N PRO A 171 -31.06 31.00 5.59
CA PRO A 171 -31.76 31.32 6.84
C PRO A 171 -30.83 31.52 8.04
N ILE A 172 -29.70 30.80 8.08
CA ILE A 172 -28.64 30.96 9.10
C ILE A 172 -27.87 32.29 8.97
N GLY A 173 -28.17 33.13 7.97
CA GLY A 173 -27.44 34.36 7.67
C GLY A 173 -26.23 34.12 6.77
N ALA A 174 -25.39 35.15 6.59
CA ALA A 174 -24.28 35.12 5.64
C ALA A 174 -23.34 33.92 5.85
N LEU A 175 -23.03 33.19 4.78
CA LEU A 175 -22.06 32.08 4.78
C LEU A 175 -20.67 32.60 4.43
N PRO A 176 -19.60 31.98 4.96
CA PRO A 176 -18.26 32.28 4.49
C PRO A 176 -18.09 31.90 3.02
N ALA A 177 -17.21 32.61 2.31
CA ALA A 177 -16.83 32.22 0.96
C ALA A 177 -16.14 30.83 0.97
N ARG A 178 -16.43 30.00 -0.03
CA ARG A 178 -15.81 28.67 -0.20
C ARG A 178 -14.32 28.81 -0.51
N ALA A 179 -13.55 27.81 -0.09
CA ALA A 179 -12.17 27.69 -0.51
C ALA A 179 -12.08 27.39 -2.02
N GLU A 180 -10.95 27.75 -2.64
CA GLU A 180 -10.64 27.26 -3.99
C GLU A 180 -10.49 25.73 -3.97
N PRO A 181 -11.02 25.01 -4.97
CA PRO A 181 -10.88 23.55 -5.03
C PRO A 181 -9.41 23.11 -5.06
N LEU A 182 -9.06 22.11 -4.26
CA LEU A 182 -7.73 21.52 -4.29
C LEU A 182 -7.51 20.74 -5.60
N THR A 183 -6.37 20.96 -6.25
CA THR A 183 -5.98 20.28 -7.50
C THR A 183 -4.85 19.29 -7.26
N GLY A 184 -4.83 18.18 -7.99
CA GLY A 184 -3.75 17.18 -7.87
C GLY A 184 -3.86 16.29 -6.62
N VAL A 185 -5.00 16.33 -5.93
CA VAL A 185 -5.30 15.51 -4.75
C VAL A 185 -6.49 14.61 -5.06
N THR A 186 -6.36 13.32 -4.75
CA THR A 186 -7.47 12.34 -4.80
C THR A 186 -7.65 11.70 -3.43
N ALA A 187 -8.77 11.04 -3.19
CA ALA A 187 -9.03 10.32 -1.95
C ALA A 187 -9.61 8.93 -2.20
N LEU A 188 -9.23 7.98 -1.37
CA LEU A 188 -9.90 6.70 -1.21
C LEU A 188 -10.64 6.68 0.14
N ALA A 189 -11.82 6.10 0.16
CA ALA A 189 -12.65 5.96 1.37
C ALA A 189 -13.52 4.70 1.28
N GLN A 190 -14.00 4.23 2.42
CA GLN A 190 -15.04 3.21 2.51
C GLN A 190 -16.42 3.85 2.70
N ALA A 191 -17.51 3.08 2.50
CA ALA A 191 -18.86 3.62 2.60
C ALA A 191 -19.23 4.03 4.04
N SER A 192 -18.50 3.53 5.05
CA SER A 192 -18.65 3.95 6.44
C SER A 192 -18.09 5.35 6.73
N ASP A 193 -17.21 5.89 5.89
CA ASP A 193 -16.37 7.06 6.25
C ASP A 193 -16.99 8.41 5.87
N VAL A 194 -18.31 8.51 5.99
CA VAL A 194 -19.16 9.60 5.46
C VAL A 194 -18.63 10.99 5.82
N ALA A 195 -18.23 11.22 7.07
CA ALA A 195 -17.77 12.53 7.52
C ALA A 195 -16.42 12.93 6.92
N ALA A 196 -15.48 11.98 6.79
CA ALA A 196 -14.20 12.22 6.13
C ALA A 196 -14.39 12.47 4.63
N VAL A 197 -15.28 11.71 3.96
CA VAL A 197 -15.69 11.94 2.57
C VAL A 197 -16.25 13.35 2.40
N ALA A 198 -17.13 13.80 3.29
CA ALA A 198 -17.72 15.14 3.24
C ALA A 198 -16.65 16.24 3.30
N ASN A 199 -15.66 16.11 4.20
CA ASN A 199 -14.54 17.05 4.31
C ASN A 199 -13.71 17.13 3.03
N ALA A 200 -13.37 15.99 2.41
CA ALA A 200 -12.67 15.96 1.13
C ALA A 200 -13.49 16.63 0.00
N ARG A 201 -14.77 16.28 -0.11
CA ARG A 201 -15.67 16.85 -1.12
C ARG A 201 -15.92 18.36 -0.91
N ALA A 202 -15.96 18.83 0.34
CA ALA A 202 -16.15 20.24 0.68
C ALA A 202 -15.03 21.15 0.12
N VAL A 203 -13.80 20.63 0.00
CA VAL A 203 -12.65 21.32 -0.63
C VAL A 203 -12.39 20.86 -2.08
N GLY A 204 -13.35 20.17 -2.70
CA GLY A 204 -13.31 19.80 -4.11
C GLY A 204 -12.45 18.58 -4.47
N VAL A 205 -11.93 17.82 -3.49
CA VAL A 205 -11.18 16.59 -3.75
C VAL A 205 -12.10 15.52 -4.33
N LEU A 206 -11.62 14.77 -5.31
CA LEU A 206 -12.32 13.60 -5.85
C LEU A 206 -12.15 12.43 -4.90
N VAL A 207 -13.25 11.71 -4.62
CA VAL A 207 -13.24 10.55 -3.72
C VAL A 207 -13.66 9.32 -4.49
N THR A 208 -12.86 8.27 -4.43
CA THR A 208 -13.17 6.94 -4.97
C THR A 208 -13.50 6.01 -3.81
N LEU A 209 -14.65 5.33 -3.88
CA LEU A 209 -15.00 4.32 -2.90
C LEU A 209 -14.26 3.02 -3.19
N VAL A 210 -13.71 2.42 -2.15
CA VAL A 210 -13.26 1.03 -2.14
C VAL A 210 -14.24 0.18 -1.33
N ASP A 211 -14.28 -1.12 -1.61
CA ASP A 211 -15.14 -2.05 -0.88
C ASP A 211 -14.79 -2.08 0.62
N ASP A 212 -15.81 -2.25 1.47
CA ASP A 212 -15.64 -2.28 2.93
C ASP A 212 -14.78 -3.48 3.39
N SER A 213 -14.61 -4.51 2.56
CA SER A 213 -13.70 -5.64 2.82
C SER A 213 -12.23 -5.33 2.59
N VAL A 214 -11.88 -4.18 1.96
CA VAL A 214 -10.50 -3.83 1.65
C VAL A 214 -9.79 -3.35 2.91
N THR A 215 -8.91 -4.20 3.45
CA THR A 215 -8.04 -3.88 4.59
C THR A 215 -6.59 -3.63 4.20
N ASP A 216 -6.15 -4.17 3.05
CA ASP A 216 -4.86 -3.91 2.44
C ASP A 216 -5.07 -3.39 1.01
N LEU A 217 -4.58 -2.17 0.75
CA LEU A 217 -4.70 -1.54 -0.57
C LEU A 217 -4.08 -2.38 -1.68
N LEU A 218 -2.94 -3.01 -1.39
CA LEU A 218 -2.21 -3.80 -2.37
C LEU A 218 -2.88 -5.15 -2.64
N ALA A 219 -3.75 -5.64 -1.75
CA ALA A 219 -4.54 -6.85 -2.03
C ALA A 219 -5.73 -6.58 -2.97
N SER A 220 -6.13 -5.32 -3.17
CA SER A 220 -7.32 -4.95 -3.92
C SER A 220 -6.98 -4.42 -5.31
N GLY A 221 -7.29 -5.20 -6.35
CA GLY A 221 -7.11 -4.76 -7.73
C GLY A 221 -7.87 -3.48 -8.10
N PRO A 222 -9.14 -3.32 -7.68
CA PRO A 222 -9.87 -2.06 -7.85
C PRO A 222 -9.19 -0.86 -7.16
N ALA A 223 -8.63 -1.04 -5.95
CA ALA A 223 -7.92 0.04 -5.25
C ALA A 223 -6.62 0.42 -5.97
N VAL A 224 -5.83 -0.57 -6.40
CA VAL A 224 -4.61 -0.35 -7.21
C VAL A 224 -4.94 0.42 -8.49
N THR A 225 -5.97 0.00 -9.21
CA THR A 225 -6.44 0.65 -10.44
C THR A 225 -6.89 2.09 -10.16
N ALA A 226 -7.67 2.31 -9.10
CA ALA A 226 -8.13 3.64 -8.72
C ALA A 226 -6.98 4.62 -8.40
N ILE A 227 -5.94 4.14 -7.72
CA ILE A 227 -4.76 4.95 -7.39
C ILE A 227 -3.95 5.26 -8.66
N ALA A 228 -3.70 4.26 -9.51
CA ALA A 228 -2.94 4.44 -10.75
C ALA A 228 -3.64 5.40 -11.73
N ASP A 229 -4.95 5.21 -11.96
CA ASP A 229 -5.72 6.01 -12.91
C ASP A 229 -5.91 7.46 -12.45
N ALA A 230 -5.88 7.72 -11.14
CA ALA A 230 -6.04 9.07 -10.61
C ALA A 230 -4.88 10.00 -11.01
N GLY A 231 -3.66 9.46 -11.18
CA GLY A 231 -2.48 10.25 -11.53
C GLY A 231 -2.21 11.44 -10.59
N ALA A 232 -2.67 11.35 -9.35
CA ALA A 232 -2.65 12.45 -8.39
C ALA A 232 -1.25 12.63 -7.79
N SER A 233 -0.89 13.88 -7.49
CA SER A 233 0.32 14.18 -6.74
C SER A 233 0.22 13.83 -5.25
N CYS A 234 -1.00 13.70 -4.73
CA CYS A 234 -1.28 13.26 -3.37
C CYS A 234 -2.53 12.37 -3.33
N THR A 235 -2.45 11.25 -2.60
CA THR A 235 -3.59 10.36 -2.32
C THR A 235 -3.94 10.44 -0.84
N LEU A 236 -5.19 10.78 -0.54
CA LEU A 236 -5.76 10.74 0.80
C LEU A 236 -6.30 9.34 1.08
N LEU A 237 -5.94 8.77 2.23
CA LEU A 237 -6.54 7.56 2.76
C LEU A 237 -7.47 7.96 3.91
N LEU A 238 -8.78 7.96 3.62
CA LEU A 238 -9.81 8.41 4.54
C LEU A 238 -10.43 7.21 5.27
N GLY A 239 -10.73 7.39 6.55
CA GLY A 239 -11.31 6.37 7.40
C GLY A 239 -10.25 5.58 8.18
N PRO A 240 -10.65 4.93 9.29
CA PRO A 240 -9.71 4.29 10.21
C PRO A 240 -8.99 3.09 9.58
N VAL A 241 -9.66 2.34 8.69
CA VAL A 241 -9.09 1.16 8.04
C VAL A 241 -8.00 1.55 7.03
N LEU A 242 -8.29 2.50 6.14
CA LEU A 242 -7.33 2.96 5.15
C LEU A 242 -6.23 3.84 5.76
N ALA A 243 -6.50 4.54 6.87
CA ALA A 243 -5.45 5.25 7.59
C ALA A 243 -4.49 4.33 8.38
N ALA A 244 -4.89 3.08 8.65
CA ALA A 244 -4.12 2.10 9.42
C ALA A 244 -3.17 1.22 8.60
N GLN A 245 -2.94 1.53 7.31
CA GLN A 245 -1.95 0.81 6.51
C GLN A 245 -0.57 0.87 7.17
N SER A 246 0.19 -0.23 7.13
CA SER A 246 1.50 -0.32 7.81
C SER A 246 2.57 0.58 7.17
N LEU A 247 2.59 0.67 5.84
CA LEU A 247 3.52 1.51 5.07
C LEU A 247 2.76 2.26 3.95
N PRO A 248 1.87 3.20 4.30
CA PRO A 248 0.91 3.80 3.36
C PRO A 248 1.58 4.53 2.19
N GLU A 249 2.69 5.23 2.44
CA GLU A 249 3.43 5.91 1.39
C GLU A 249 3.99 4.95 0.34
N TRP A 250 4.56 3.82 0.77
CA TRP A 250 5.04 2.80 -0.16
C TRP A 250 3.88 2.12 -0.86
N SER A 251 2.82 1.72 -0.14
CA SER A 251 1.65 1.05 -0.73
C SER A 251 1.00 1.90 -1.83
N VAL A 252 0.84 3.20 -1.62
CA VAL A 252 0.31 4.09 -2.67
C VAL A 252 1.27 4.21 -3.85
N ARG A 253 2.58 4.32 -3.63
CA ARG A 253 3.56 4.36 -4.74
C ARG A 253 3.57 3.06 -5.55
N ALA A 254 3.53 1.91 -4.88
CA ALA A 254 3.43 0.61 -5.52
C ALA A 254 2.13 0.48 -6.33
N ALA A 255 0.99 0.86 -5.73
CA ALA A 255 -0.30 0.89 -6.41
C ALA A 255 -0.31 1.85 -7.61
N ALA A 256 0.34 3.01 -7.51
CA ALA A 256 0.42 4.00 -8.58
C ALA A 256 1.16 3.50 -9.85
N SER A 257 1.94 2.41 -9.75
CA SER A 257 2.50 1.74 -10.92
C SER A 257 1.44 1.10 -11.82
N GLY A 258 0.24 0.81 -11.27
CA GLY A 258 -0.84 0.10 -11.93
C GLY A 258 -0.56 -1.36 -12.27
N TRP A 259 0.65 -1.86 -11.99
CA TRP A 259 1.00 -3.25 -12.22
C TRP A 259 0.21 -4.15 -11.27
N GLN A 260 -0.30 -5.26 -11.77
CA GLN A 260 -1.07 -6.22 -10.98
C GLN A 260 -0.72 -7.64 -11.38
N LEU A 261 -0.83 -8.56 -10.43
CA LEU A 261 -0.82 -9.99 -10.67
C LEU A 261 -2.08 -10.41 -11.45
N PRO A 262 -2.06 -11.56 -12.17
CA PRO A 262 -3.30 -12.19 -12.61
C PRO A 262 -4.25 -12.34 -11.42
N GLY A 263 -5.54 -12.07 -11.58
CA GLY A 263 -6.50 -12.04 -10.47
C GLY A 263 -6.65 -10.69 -9.77
N GLY A 264 -5.73 -9.74 -10.03
CA GLY A 264 -5.78 -8.38 -9.51
C GLY A 264 -4.99 -8.19 -8.22
N GLY A 265 -4.67 -6.93 -7.92
CA GLY A 265 -3.83 -6.58 -6.78
C GLY A 265 -2.35 -6.92 -7.00
N GLN A 266 -1.57 -6.76 -5.94
CA GLN A 266 -0.10 -6.84 -5.89
C GLN A 266 0.41 -7.74 -4.76
N ARG A 267 -0.49 -8.26 -3.89
CA ARG A 267 -0.13 -9.25 -2.87
C ARG A 267 0.01 -10.63 -3.47
N LEU A 268 1.08 -11.33 -3.09
CA LEU A 268 1.47 -12.58 -3.71
C LEU A 268 0.64 -13.75 -3.17
N PHE A 269 0.54 -13.91 -1.85
CA PHE A 269 -0.11 -15.07 -1.23
C PHE A 269 -1.52 -14.78 -0.70
N GLY A 270 -2.27 -15.84 -0.38
CA GLY A 270 -3.66 -15.76 0.13
C GLY A 270 -4.75 -15.67 -0.95
N GLY A 271 -4.40 -15.32 -2.19
CA GLY A 271 -5.30 -15.32 -3.35
C GLY A 271 -4.76 -16.07 -4.58
N HIS A 272 -3.51 -16.53 -4.55
CA HIS A 272 -2.83 -17.12 -5.70
C HIS A 272 -2.21 -18.47 -5.36
N LEU A 273 -2.09 -19.32 -6.38
CA LEU A 273 -1.27 -20.52 -6.38
C LEU A 273 -0.25 -20.38 -7.52
N TYR A 274 1.04 -20.35 -7.18
CA TYR A 274 2.10 -20.29 -8.17
C TYR A 274 2.48 -21.70 -8.61
N VAL A 275 2.58 -21.92 -9.92
CA VAL A 275 3.03 -23.19 -10.48
C VAL A 275 4.22 -22.93 -11.40
N ALA A 276 5.41 -23.31 -10.96
CA ALA A 276 6.65 -22.99 -11.66
C ALA A 276 7.27 -24.19 -12.36
N ILE A 277 7.91 -23.95 -13.50
CA ILE A 277 8.95 -24.84 -14.01
C ILE A 277 10.32 -24.31 -13.56
N TYR A 278 11.20 -25.23 -13.17
CA TYR A 278 12.50 -24.95 -12.56
C TYR A 278 13.66 -25.25 -13.51
N GLY A 279 14.73 -24.45 -13.45
CA GLY A 279 16.03 -24.78 -14.01
C GLY A 279 16.77 -23.61 -14.65
N THR A 280 17.81 -23.89 -15.44
CA THR A 280 18.63 -22.88 -16.11
C THR A 280 18.46 -22.94 -17.64
N PRO A 281 18.21 -21.81 -18.34
CA PRO A 281 18.20 -21.76 -19.79
C PRO A 281 19.42 -22.43 -20.43
N GLY A 282 19.17 -23.37 -21.35
CA GLY A 282 20.23 -24.05 -22.09
C GLY A 282 20.99 -25.15 -21.32
N ALA A 283 20.58 -25.48 -20.09
CA ALA A 283 21.15 -26.57 -19.31
C ALA A 283 20.07 -27.61 -18.92
N PRO A 284 19.78 -28.59 -19.80
CA PRO A 284 18.75 -29.61 -19.57
C PRO A 284 18.94 -30.43 -18.28
N VAL A 285 20.18 -30.57 -17.81
CA VAL A 285 20.52 -31.34 -16.59
C VAL A 285 20.21 -30.61 -15.29
N LEU A 286 19.84 -29.33 -15.36
CA LEU A 286 19.54 -28.48 -14.20
C LEU A 286 18.04 -28.24 -14.02
N GLY A 287 17.20 -28.97 -14.75
CA GLY A 287 15.76 -28.92 -14.62
C GLY A 287 15.05 -28.65 -15.93
N VAL A 288 13.75 -28.96 -15.89
CA VAL A 288 12.85 -28.95 -17.04
C VAL A 288 12.83 -27.62 -17.83
N LEU A 289 13.10 -26.48 -17.20
CA LEU A 289 13.16 -25.17 -17.86
C LEU A 289 14.26 -25.12 -18.93
N GLY A 290 15.37 -25.82 -18.70
CA GLY A 290 16.57 -25.82 -19.56
C GLY A 290 16.49 -26.73 -20.79
N GLU A 291 15.45 -27.55 -20.90
CA GLU A 291 15.30 -28.56 -21.98
C GLU A 291 14.88 -27.96 -23.33
N GLN A 292 14.42 -26.70 -23.33
CA GLN A 292 13.86 -26.06 -24.51
C GLN A 292 14.28 -24.58 -24.63
N GLY A 293 13.98 -23.98 -25.79
CA GLY A 293 14.15 -22.54 -26.02
C GLY A 293 13.02 -21.71 -25.44
N LEU A 294 13.22 -20.38 -25.38
CA LEU A 294 12.34 -19.39 -24.75
C LEU A 294 10.83 -19.61 -24.99
N ASP A 295 10.37 -19.59 -26.24
CA ASP A 295 8.93 -19.70 -26.55
C ASP A 295 8.32 -21.02 -26.04
N ALA A 296 9.08 -22.11 -26.14
CA ALA A 296 8.67 -23.42 -25.65
C ALA A 296 8.69 -23.48 -24.11
N THR A 297 9.61 -22.76 -23.45
CA THR A 297 9.62 -22.62 -21.99
C THR A 297 8.34 -21.96 -21.51
N ILE A 298 7.92 -20.84 -22.13
CA ILE A 298 6.67 -20.14 -21.77
C ILE A 298 5.46 -21.06 -22.01
N ALA A 299 5.39 -21.72 -23.17
CA ALA A 299 4.28 -22.65 -23.46
C ALA A 299 4.24 -23.84 -22.47
N ARG A 300 5.40 -24.33 -22.04
CA ARG A 300 5.49 -25.44 -21.07
C ARG A 300 5.06 -24.99 -19.68
N ALA A 301 5.46 -23.81 -19.21
CA ALA A 301 5.04 -23.28 -17.92
C ALA A 301 3.50 -23.18 -17.83
N GLU A 302 2.85 -22.66 -18.87
CA GLU A 302 1.39 -22.61 -18.95
C GLU A 302 0.78 -24.02 -18.92
N ALA A 303 1.32 -24.95 -19.72
CA ALA A 303 0.80 -26.31 -19.79
C ALA A 303 0.91 -27.08 -18.47
N VAL A 304 1.95 -26.82 -17.67
CA VAL A 304 2.14 -27.41 -16.34
C VAL A 304 1.18 -26.80 -15.32
N ALA A 305 0.89 -25.50 -15.42
CA ALA A 305 -0.03 -24.79 -14.53
C ALA A 305 -1.52 -25.09 -14.82
N GLU A 306 -1.88 -25.31 -16.08
CA GLU A 306 -3.28 -25.44 -16.53
C GLU A 306 -4.13 -26.44 -15.72
N PRO A 307 -3.67 -27.67 -15.40
CA PRO A 307 -4.47 -28.62 -14.63
C PRO A 307 -4.93 -28.08 -13.26
N TYR A 308 -4.11 -27.24 -12.62
CA TYR A 308 -4.40 -26.67 -11.31
C TYR A 308 -5.59 -25.72 -11.31
N ARG A 309 -5.91 -25.07 -12.44
CA ARG A 309 -7.02 -24.10 -12.54
C ARG A 309 -8.37 -24.72 -12.22
N SER A 310 -8.52 -26.03 -12.39
CA SER A 310 -9.76 -26.76 -12.07
C SER A 310 -9.75 -27.40 -10.68
N LEU A 311 -8.64 -27.30 -9.95
CA LEU A 311 -8.40 -27.97 -8.67
C LEU A 311 -8.43 -27.01 -7.48
N THR A 312 -8.50 -25.69 -7.71
CA THR A 312 -8.52 -24.67 -6.67
C THR A 312 -9.32 -23.46 -7.12
N ASP A 313 -9.88 -22.72 -6.15
CA ASP A 313 -10.49 -21.40 -6.37
C ASP A 313 -9.44 -20.27 -6.34
N LEU A 314 -8.20 -20.58 -5.95
CA LEU A 314 -7.08 -19.64 -6.02
C LEU A 314 -6.75 -19.30 -7.47
N GLN A 315 -6.30 -18.08 -7.71
CA GLN A 315 -5.81 -17.68 -9.01
C GLN A 315 -4.48 -18.38 -9.30
N VAL A 316 -4.48 -19.32 -10.25
CA VAL A 316 -3.26 -20.01 -10.66
C VAL A 316 -2.41 -19.09 -11.53
N VAL A 317 -1.16 -18.88 -11.12
CA VAL A 317 -0.15 -18.06 -11.78
C VAL A 317 1.00 -18.98 -12.27
N PRO A 318 1.07 -19.27 -13.58
CA PRO A 318 2.23 -19.97 -14.13
C PRO A 318 3.50 -19.16 -13.87
N SER A 319 4.60 -19.83 -13.61
CA SER A 319 5.83 -19.18 -13.16
C SER A 319 7.09 -19.84 -13.72
N LEU A 320 8.19 -19.12 -13.69
CA LEU A 320 9.53 -19.64 -13.96
C LEU A 320 10.39 -19.48 -12.70
N GLU A 321 11.06 -20.53 -12.27
CA GLU A 321 12.13 -20.44 -11.28
C GLU A 321 13.46 -20.69 -11.99
N ILE A 322 14.20 -19.60 -12.22
CA ILE A 322 15.41 -19.60 -13.06
C ILE A 322 16.61 -19.62 -12.13
N ILE A 323 17.41 -20.68 -12.20
CA ILE A 323 18.72 -20.69 -11.52
C ILE A 323 19.63 -19.74 -12.28
N THR A 324 19.92 -18.61 -11.64
CA THR A 324 20.72 -17.51 -12.21
C THR A 324 22.19 -17.63 -11.86
N THR A 325 22.50 -18.19 -10.70
CA THR A 325 23.87 -18.56 -10.33
C THR A 325 23.88 -20.05 -10.03
N VAL A 326 24.78 -20.79 -10.67
CA VAL A 326 24.80 -22.25 -10.66
C VAL A 326 26.03 -22.73 -9.92
N ALA A 327 25.85 -23.58 -8.91
CA ALA A 327 26.97 -24.17 -8.21
C ALA A 327 27.85 -25.00 -9.17
N ALA A 328 29.16 -24.75 -9.14
CA ALA A 328 30.09 -25.23 -10.13
C ALA A 328 31.13 -26.16 -9.51
N GLY A 329 31.38 -27.33 -10.10
CA GLY A 329 32.40 -28.27 -9.61
C GLY A 329 33.84 -27.75 -9.64
N SER A 330 34.09 -26.57 -10.20
CA SER A 330 35.38 -25.89 -10.22
C SER A 330 35.22 -24.44 -9.75
N ALA A 331 36.27 -23.91 -9.10
CA ALA A 331 36.25 -22.59 -8.48
C ALA A 331 36.06 -21.39 -9.43
N GLY A 332 36.12 -21.56 -10.75
CA GLY A 332 36.00 -20.43 -11.67
C GLY A 332 37.18 -19.44 -11.59
N GLY A 333 36.96 -18.23 -12.08
CA GLY A 333 37.97 -17.16 -12.14
C GLY A 333 38.06 -16.29 -10.87
N ASP A 334 36.98 -16.22 -10.13
CA ASP A 334 36.78 -15.54 -8.85
C ASP A 334 36.99 -16.45 -7.63
N GLY A 335 36.96 -17.77 -7.83
CA GLY A 335 37.30 -18.76 -6.82
C GLY A 335 36.11 -19.22 -5.98
N ASP A 336 34.88 -18.82 -6.33
CA ASP A 336 33.72 -19.01 -5.48
C ASP A 336 32.93 -20.30 -5.74
N TYR A 337 33.20 -21.04 -6.83
CA TYR A 337 32.44 -22.23 -7.21
C TYR A 337 30.97 -21.94 -7.56
N SER A 338 30.68 -20.76 -8.10
CA SER A 338 29.41 -20.42 -8.74
C SER A 338 29.67 -19.96 -10.18
N ASN A 339 28.74 -20.24 -11.08
CA ASN A 339 28.74 -19.71 -12.44
C ASN A 339 27.51 -18.82 -12.62
N GLU A 340 27.72 -17.53 -12.85
CA GLU A 340 26.66 -16.53 -13.02
C GLU A 340 26.20 -16.46 -14.48
N LEU A 341 24.89 -16.43 -14.68
CA LEU A 341 24.31 -16.04 -15.96
C LEU A 341 24.28 -14.52 -16.05
N GLU A 342 24.72 -13.97 -17.17
CA GLU A 342 24.61 -12.52 -17.41
C GLU A 342 23.13 -12.08 -17.34
N PRO A 343 22.79 -10.97 -16.65
CA PRO A 343 21.41 -10.48 -16.55
C PRO A 343 20.73 -10.29 -17.92
N SER A 344 21.51 -9.89 -18.93
CA SER A 344 21.05 -9.74 -20.31
C SER A 344 20.57 -11.05 -20.98
N GLY A 345 21.06 -12.20 -20.52
CA GLY A 345 20.60 -13.51 -20.97
C GLY A 345 19.30 -13.97 -20.31
N ILE A 346 19.00 -13.46 -19.11
CA ILE A 346 17.78 -13.78 -18.36
C ILE A 346 16.63 -12.85 -18.74
N ARG A 347 16.93 -11.58 -19.05
CA ARG A 347 15.94 -10.55 -19.36
C ARG A 347 14.87 -10.97 -20.41
N PRO A 348 15.22 -11.65 -21.53
CA PRO A 348 14.21 -12.12 -22.49
C PRO A 348 13.18 -13.09 -21.90
N TYR A 349 13.58 -13.93 -20.93
CA TYR A 349 12.66 -14.83 -20.22
C TYR A 349 11.71 -14.06 -19.32
N ILE A 350 12.20 -13.04 -18.61
CA ILE A 350 11.36 -12.19 -17.75
C ILE A 350 10.35 -11.39 -18.58
N ASP A 351 10.78 -10.80 -19.69
CA ASP A 351 9.90 -10.01 -20.57
C ASP A 351 8.80 -10.90 -21.20
N ALA A 352 9.16 -12.11 -21.64
CA ALA A 352 8.19 -13.06 -22.18
C ALA A 352 7.23 -13.60 -21.11
N ALA A 353 7.73 -13.87 -19.91
CA ALA A 353 6.92 -14.25 -18.75
C ALA A 353 5.92 -13.12 -18.38
N ALA A 354 6.38 -11.87 -18.30
CA ALA A 354 5.53 -10.72 -18.02
C ALA A 354 4.41 -10.58 -19.06
N ALA A 355 4.73 -10.70 -20.35
CA ALA A 355 3.76 -10.64 -21.44
C ALA A 355 2.71 -11.78 -21.38
N ALA A 356 3.06 -12.92 -20.79
CA ALA A 356 2.18 -14.07 -20.59
C ALA A 356 1.46 -14.07 -19.23
N GLY A 357 1.62 -13.02 -18.40
CA GLY A 357 1.04 -12.97 -17.06
C GLY A 357 1.68 -13.95 -16.07
N MET A 358 2.95 -14.30 -16.29
CA MET A 358 3.72 -15.22 -15.45
C MET A 358 4.63 -14.47 -14.47
N TYR A 359 4.91 -15.13 -13.34
CA TYR A 359 5.86 -14.65 -12.35
C TYR A 359 7.23 -15.31 -12.55
N VAL A 360 8.32 -14.63 -12.19
CA VAL A 360 9.67 -15.17 -12.27
C VAL A 360 10.35 -15.10 -10.90
N VAL A 361 11.01 -16.17 -10.49
CA VAL A 361 11.86 -16.20 -9.30
C VAL A 361 13.29 -16.45 -9.75
N LEU A 362 14.22 -15.58 -9.35
CA LEU A 362 15.65 -15.77 -9.60
C LEU A 362 16.23 -16.60 -8.47
N ASP A 363 16.75 -17.78 -8.78
CA ASP A 363 17.37 -18.68 -7.80
C ASP A 363 18.90 -18.50 -7.80
N LEU A 364 19.47 -18.45 -6.61
CA LEU A 364 20.88 -18.25 -6.34
C LEU A 364 21.50 -19.49 -5.69
N GLN A 365 22.50 -20.07 -6.35
CA GLN A 365 23.36 -21.13 -5.82
C GLN A 365 24.78 -20.55 -5.61
N PRO A 366 25.06 -19.96 -4.44
CA PRO A 366 26.12 -18.96 -4.33
C PRO A 366 27.54 -19.51 -4.24
N GLY A 367 27.70 -20.83 -4.10
CA GLY A 367 29.00 -21.40 -3.78
C GLY A 367 29.56 -20.74 -2.52
N ARG A 368 30.80 -20.24 -2.60
CA ARG A 368 31.50 -19.54 -1.52
C ARG A 368 31.22 -18.04 -1.47
N SER A 369 30.54 -17.47 -2.46
CA SER A 369 30.01 -16.11 -2.35
C SER A 369 28.94 -16.06 -1.26
N ASP A 370 28.69 -14.87 -0.72
CA ASP A 370 27.49 -14.61 0.05
C ASP A 370 26.31 -14.31 -0.88
N PHE A 371 25.09 -14.54 -0.39
CA PHE A 371 23.87 -14.31 -1.16
C PHE A 371 23.63 -12.84 -1.51
N LEU A 372 24.04 -11.90 -0.65
CA LEU A 372 23.79 -10.47 -0.89
C LEU A 372 24.59 -9.96 -2.09
N SER A 373 25.86 -10.36 -2.18
CA SER A 373 26.73 -10.04 -3.31
C SER A 373 26.13 -10.52 -4.64
N GLN A 374 25.62 -11.76 -4.69
CA GLN A 374 24.97 -12.27 -5.91
C GLN A 374 23.60 -11.62 -6.18
N ALA A 375 22.78 -11.39 -5.16
CA ALA A 375 21.49 -10.71 -5.33
C ALA A 375 21.68 -9.29 -5.93
N GLN A 376 22.71 -8.56 -5.48
CA GLN A 376 23.07 -7.24 -6.02
C GLN A 376 23.51 -7.28 -7.49
N ALA A 377 24.12 -8.38 -7.95
CA ALA A 377 24.48 -8.54 -9.35
C ALA A 377 23.24 -8.59 -10.28
N TYR A 378 22.07 -8.97 -9.73
CA TYR A 378 20.80 -9.01 -10.45
C TYR A 378 19.84 -7.88 -10.07
N GLU A 379 20.31 -6.79 -9.44
CA GLU A 379 19.46 -5.66 -9.03
C GLU A 379 18.63 -5.11 -10.19
N GLU A 380 19.19 -5.03 -11.40
CA GLU A 380 18.46 -4.56 -12.59
C GLU A 380 17.19 -5.40 -12.87
N LEU A 381 17.28 -6.72 -12.68
CA LEU A 381 16.15 -7.63 -12.90
C LEU A 381 15.18 -7.59 -11.72
N LEU A 382 15.67 -7.45 -10.49
CA LEU A 382 14.85 -7.35 -9.28
C LEU A 382 14.04 -6.06 -9.19
N ARG A 383 14.40 -5.03 -9.99
CA ARG A 383 13.58 -3.83 -10.20
C ARG A 383 12.34 -4.06 -11.06
N LEU A 384 12.23 -5.19 -11.77
CA LEU A 384 11.05 -5.51 -12.57
C LEU A 384 9.93 -6.03 -11.67
N PRO A 385 8.66 -5.65 -11.87
CA PRO A 385 7.60 -5.89 -10.90
C PRO A 385 7.24 -7.38 -10.72
N ASN A 386 7.36 -8.20 -11.78
CA ASN A 386 7.01 -9.63 -11.78
C ASN A 386 8.19 -10.57 -11.44
N VAL A 387 9.23 -10.06 -10.76
CA VAL A 387 10.44 -10.82 -10.42
C VAL A 387 10.61 -10.91 -8.92
N GLY A 388 10.76 -12.10 -8.36
CA GLY A 388 11.16 -12.41 -6.98
C GLY A 388 12.56 -13.02 -6.89
N LEU A 389 12.97 -13.42 -5.69
CA LEU A 389 14.30 -13.94 -5.40
C LEU A 389 14.20 -15.20 -4.54
N ALA A 390 14.93 -16.24 -4.91
CA ALA A 390 15.14 -17.45 -4.13
C ALA A 390 16.59 -17.52 -3.66
N LEU A 391 16.77 -17.95 -2.41
CA LEU A 391 18.05 -18.35 -1.87
C LEU A 391 18.06 -19.88 -1.79
N ASP A 392 19.09 -20.52 -2.34
CA ASP A 392 19.32 -21.95 -2.18
C ASP A 392 20.50 -22.23 -1.23
N PRO A 393 20.24 -22.42 0.08
CA PRO A 393 21.27 -22.69 1.06
C PRO A 393 22.02 -24.00 0.83
N GLU A 394 21.48 -24.97 0.07
CA GLU A 394 22.19 -26.24 -0.12
C GLU A 394 23.53 -26.03 -0.84
N TRP A 395 23.62 -24.97 -1.64
CA TRP A 395 24.80 -24.61 -2.40
C TRP A 395 25.67 -23.55 -1.74
N ARG A 396 25.32 -23.10 -0.53
CA ARG A 396 26.11 -22.13 0.24
C ARG A 396 27.28 -22.84 0.94
N LEU A 397 28.49 -22.60 0.43
CA LEU A 397 29.76 -23.20 0.86
C LEU A 397 30.54 -22.30 1.83
N ALA A 398 31.09 -22.89 2.88
CA ALA A 398 32.14 -22.26 3.68
C ALA A 398 33.46 -22.08 2.89
N PRO A 399 34.42 -21.25 3.35
CA PRO A 399 35.63 -20.92 2.59
C PRO A 399 36.48 -22.11 2.11
N ASP A 400 36.48 -23.23 2.84
CA ASP A 400 37.25 -24.44 2.50
C ASP A 400 36.38 -25.57 1.91
N GLU A 401 35.07 -25.35 1.81
CA GLU A 401 34.12 -26.34 1.31
C GLU A 401 34.07 -26.34 -0.23
N VAL A 402 33.69 -27.48 -0.81
CA VAL A 402 33.50 -27.67 -2.25
C VAL A 402 32.12 -28.28 -2.51
N PRO A 403 31.53 -28.10 -3.71
CA PRO A 403 30.20 -28.65 -4.02
C PRO A 403 30.13 -30.18 -3.87
N LEU A 404 28.93 -30.69 -3.60
CA LEU A 404 28.58 -32.12 -3.52
C LEU A 404 29.31 -32.92 -2.42
N ALA A 405 30.14 -32.29 -1.59
CA ALA A 405 30.79 -32.94 -0.45
C ALA A 405 29.96 -32.84 0.86
N GLN A 406 29.09 -31.84 0.95
CA GLN A 406 28.16 -31.59 2.05
C GLN A 406 26.95 -30.82 1.52
N ILE A 407 25.88 -30.81 2.32
CA ILE A 407 24.77 -29.86 2.13
C ILE A 407 25.15 -28.55 2.80
N GLY A 408 25.07 -27.47 2.05
CA GLY A 408 25.32 -26.12 2.52
C GLY A 408 24.30 -25.64 3.56
N ARG A 409 24.56 -24.45 4.07
CA ARG A 409 23.71 -23.80 5.07
C ARG A 409 23.96 -22.30 5.11
N VAL A 410 22.98 -21.58 5.61
CA VAL A 410 23.04 -20.13 5.82
C VAL A 410 22.49 -19.77 7.19
N GLN A 411 23.05 -18.73 7.80
CA GLN A 411 22.55 -18.17 9.06
C GLN A 411 21.44 -17.15 8.79
N ALA A 412 20.49 -17.03 9.71
CA ALA A 412 19.44 -16.01 9.65
C ALA A 412 20.00 -14.59 9.38
N ALA A 413 21.18 -14.24 9.90
CA ALA A 413 21.80 -12.94 9.69
C ALA A 413 22.16 -12.65 8.21
N GLU A 414 22.58 -13.66 7.44
CA GLU A 414 22.86 -13.49 6.01
C GLU A 414 21.55 -13.39 5.22
N VAL A 415 20.55 -14.23 5.55
CA VAL A 415 19.19 -14.12 4.98
C VAL A 415 18.60 -12.73 5.22
N ASP A 416 18.69 -12.24 6.44
CA ASP A 416 18.23 -10.92 6.86
C ASP A 416 18.95 -9.77 6.15
N SER A 417 20.22 -9.97 5.79
CA SER A 417 20.99 -8.97 5.04
C SER A 417 20.46 -8.84 3.62
N VAL A 418 20.11 -9.97 2.99
CA VAL A 418 19.48 -9.98 1.65
C VAL A 418 18.06 -9.42 1.71
N SER A 419 17.24 -9.89 2.65
CA SER A 419 15.84 -9.46 2.77
C SER A 419 15.74 -7.98 3.11
N SER A 420 16.60 -7.45 3.98
CA SER A 420 16.63 -6.01 4.28
C SER A 420 17.00 -5.19 3.04
N TRP A 421 18.04 -5.61 2.31
CA TRP A 421 18.46 -4.93 1.08
C TRP A 421 17.37 -4.94 0.01
N LEU A 422 16.71 -6.09 -0.21
CA LEU A 422 15.66 -6.22 -1.21
C LEU A 422 14.40 -5.42 -0.81
N ALA A 423 14.03 -5.43 0.47
CA ALA A 423 12.93 -4.60 0.98
C ALA A 423 13.21 -3.10 0.78
N ASP A 424 14.43 -2.65 1.05
CA ASP A 424 14.83 -1.25 0.85
C ASP A 424 14.87 -0.88 -0.65
N LEU A 425 15.21 -1.81 -1.55
CA LEU A 425 15.07 -1.63 -2.99
C LEU A 425 13.60 -1.46 -3.38
N VAL A 426 12.72 -2.36 -2.95
CA VAL A 426 11.27 -2.32 -3.23
C VAL A 426 10.65 -1.03 -2.71
N GLN A 427 10.98 -0.63 -1.48
CA GLN A 427 10.45 0.58 -0.87
C GLN A 427 10.92 1.85 -1.59
N ARG A 428 12.22 1.94 -1.91
CA ARG A 428 12.83 3.09 -2.58
C ARG A 428 12.29 3.30 -3.99
N GLU A 429 12.17 2.21 -4.74
CA GLU A 429 11.73 2.25 -6.14
C GLU A 429 10.18 2.24 -6.26
N GLY A 430 9.45 2.08 -5.15
CA GLY A 430 7.99 2.00 -5.17
C GLY A 430 7.48 0.78 -5.92
N LEU A 431 8.16 -0.36 -5.77
CA LEU A 431 7.80 -1.60 -6.47
C LEU A 431 6.68 -2.34 -5.73
N PRO A 432 5.92 -3.18 -6.46
CA PRO A 432 5.08 -4.21 -5.84
C PRO A 432 5.89 -5.12 -4.91
N PRO A 433 5.23 -5.76 -3.92
CA PRO A 433 5.84 -6.75 -3.04
C PRO A 433 6.57 -7.86 -3.81
N LYS A 434 7.63 -8.41 -3.22
CA LYS A 434 8.46 -9.44 -3.85
C LYS A 434 8.32 -10.78 -3.16
N MET A 435 8.18 -11.84 -3.96
CA MET A 435 8.30 -13.20 -3.46
C MET A 435 9.76 -13.43 -3.05
N PHE A 436 9.96 -13.82 -1.79
CA PHE A 436 11.27 -14.14 -1.25
C PHE A 436 11.29 -15.59 -0.77
N VAL A 437 11.89 -16.45 -1.58
CA VAL A 437 11.87 -17.91 -1.42
C VAL A 437 13.13 -18.37 -0.69
N LEU A 438 12.95 -19.25 0.29
CA LEU A 438 14.03 -19.92 1.01
C LEU A 438 13.91 -21.42 0.76
N HIS A 439 14.81 -21.98 -0.03
CA HIS A 439 14.85 -23.44 -0.24
C HIS A 439 15.27 -24.16 1.04
N GLN A 440 14.58 -25.25 1.35
CA GLN A 440 14.85 -26.04 2.54
C GLN A 440 14.26 -27.45 2.44
N PHE A 441 15.12 -28.47 2.50
CA PHE A 441 14.70 -29.87 2.75
C PHE A 441 15.35 -30.48 3.99
N ARG A 442 16.19 -29.73 4.71
CA ARG A 442 16.74 -30.10 6.03
C ARG A 442 16.69 -28.90 6.97
N LEU A 443 16.31 -29.14 8.23
CA LEU A 443 16.30 -28.10 9.27
C LEU A 443 17.66 -27.39 9.43
N SER A 444 18.77 -28.09 9.17
CA SER A 444 20.12 -27.54 9.29
C SER A 444 20.51 -26.52 8.21
N MET A 445 19.75 -26.42 7.10
CA MET A 445 20.05 -25.51 5.99
C MET A 445 19.83 -24.05 6.35
N LEU A 446 18.76 -23.75 7.09
CA LEU A 446 18.44 -22.42 7.61
C LEU A 446 18.72 -22.40 9.12
N GLN A 447 19.90 -21.92 9.50
CA GLN A 447 20.29 -21.85 10.92
C GLN A 447 19.56 -20.69 11.60
N ASP A 448 19.05 -20.94 12.81
CA ASP A 448 18.28 -19.98 13.60
C ASP A 448 17.07 -19.41 12.83
N ARG A 449 16.39 -20.26 12.04
CA ARG A 449 15.25 -19.91 11.18
C ARG A 449 14.19 -19.03 11.86
N ASP A 450 13.90 -19.28 13.13
CA ASP A 450 12.89 -18.54 13.89
C ASP A 450 13.30 -17.09 14.18
N SER A 451 14.57 -16.73 13.97
CA SER A 451 15.11 -15.37 14.10
C SER A 451 15.10 -14.57 12.80
N ILE A 452 14.71 -15.19 11.66
CA ILE A 452 14.61 -14.48 10.38
C ILE A 452 13.54 -13.39 10.48
N ARG A 453 13.91 -12.15 10.14
CA ARG A 453 13.04 -10.99 10.22
C ARG A 453 12.10 -10.95 9.03
N ARG A 454 10.79 -10.85 9.32
CA ARG A 454 9.69 -10.90 8.35
C ARG A 454 8.67 -9.77 8.57
N ASP A 455 9.09 -8.71 9.25
CA ASP A 455 8.28 -7.54 9.62
C ASP A 455 8.17 -6.49 8.49
N ARG A 456 8.86 -6.70 7.37
CA ARG A 456 8.85 -5.81 6.20
C ARG A 456 7.80 -6.29 5.18
N PRO A 457 6.66 -5.59 5.02
CA PRO A 457 5.59 -5.99 4.12
C PRO A 457 5.96 -5.87 2.63
N GLU A 458 7.13 -5.29 2.31
CA GLU A 458 7.68 -5.26 0.96
C GLU A 458 8.06 -6.64 0.42
N LEU A 459 8.28 -7.62 1.31
CA LEU A 459 8.62 -9.00 0.93
C LEU A 459 7.60 -9.97 1.51
N GLU A 460 7.19 -10.94 0.68
CA GLU A 460 6.37 -12.07 1.13
C GLU A 460 7.23 -13.33 1.13
N PHE A 461 7.45 -13.88 2.33
CA PHE A 461 8.36 -14.99 2.56
C PHE A 461 7.70 -16.32 2.29
N LEU A 462 8.45 -17.21 1.65
CA LEU A 462 8.04 -18.59 1.39
C LEU A 462 9.18 -19.56 1.74
N ILE A 463 8.87 -20.64 2.47
CA ILE A 463 9.79 -21.78 2.60
C ILE A 463 9.43 -22.81 1.54
N HIS A 464 10.38 -23.11 0.64
CA HIS A 464 10.18 -24.04 -0.45
C HIS A 464 10.84 -25.38 -0.11
N VAL A 465 10.01 -26.40 0.12
CA VAL A 465 10.44 -27.77 0.41
C VAL A 465 10.83 -28.47 -0.89
N ASP A 466 12.14 -28.53 -1.10
CA ASP A 466 12.77 -28.91 -2.37
C ASP A 466 13.56 -30.22 -2.29
N GLY A 467 13.16 -31.13 -1.39
CA GLY A 467 13.75 -32.47 -1.28
C GLY A 467 13.08 -33.47 -2.21
N GLN A 468 13.88 -34.30 -2.88
CA GLN A 468 13.40 -35.38 -3.77
C GLN A 468 13.24 -36.72 -3.07
N GLY A 469 12.42 -37.61 -3.63
CA GLY A 469 12.38 -39.02 -3.23
C GLY A 469 10.99 -39.65 -3.22
N GLY A 470 10.85 -40.77 -2.50
CA GLY A 470 9.56 -41.44 -2.35
C GLY A 470 8.56 -40.58 -1.55
N GLN A 471 7.28 -40.67 -1.88
CA GLN A 471 6.23 -39.85 -1.23
C GLN A 471 6.23 -39.92 0.31
N PRO A 472 6.43 -41.08 0.97
CA PRO A 472 6.51 -41.10 2.43
C PRO A 472 7.62 -40.21 3.01
N ASP A 473 8.79 -40.18 2.38
CA ASP A 473 9.94 -39.39 2.86
C ASP A 473 9.70 -37.90 2.60
N LYS A 474 9.12 -37.54 1.45
CA LYS A 474 8.78 -36.14 1.16
C LYS A 474 7.72 -35.59 2.10
N GLN A 475 6.66 -36.36 2.37
CA GLN A 475 5.65 -35.97 3.35
C GLN A 475 6.22 -35.89 4.78
N ALA A 476 7.16 -36.76 5.13
CA ALA A 476 7.86 -36.66 6.41
C ALA A 476 8.68 -35.36 6.50
N THR A 477 9.42 -35.00 5.44
CA THR A 477 10.18 -33.74 5.37
C THR A 477 9.25 -32.53 5.44
N TRP A 478 8.17 -32.51 4.66
CA TRP A 478 7.16 -31.46 4.68
C TRP A 478 6.63 -31.21 6.10
N ASN A 479 6.17 -32.27 6.77
CA ASN A 479 5.64 -32.19 8.13
C ASN A 479 6.71 -31.73 9.14
N ALA A 480 7.94 -32.24 9.03
CA ALA A 480 9.02 -31.88 9.93
C ALA A 480 9.45 -30.41 9.79
N LEU A 481 9.40 -29.86 8.58
CA LEU A 481 9.76 -28.45 8.36
C LEU A 481 8.68 -27.49 8.84
N HIS A 482 7.40 -27.90 8.80
CA HIS A 482 6.28 -27.15 9.36
C HIS A 482 6.30 -27.13 10.89
N GLU A 483 6.84 -28.16 11.54
CA GLU A 483 6.92 -28.20 12.99
C GLU A 483 7.78 -27.03 13.52
N GLY A 484 7.16 -26.19 14.34
CA GLY A 484 7.80 -25.00 14.90
C GLY A 484 8.09 -23.88 13.90
N ALA A 485 7.58 -23.97 12.67
CA ALA A 485 7.74 -22.89 11.71
C ALA A 485 6.96 -21.63 12.16
N PRO A 486 7.50 -20.42 11.92
CA PRO A 486 6.81 -19.19 12.28
C PRO A 486 5.45 -19.04 11.58
N GLU A 487 4.46 -18.50 12.28
CA GLU A 487 3.14 -18.23 11.69
C GLU A 487 3.23 -17.25 10.51
N GLY A 488 2.30 -17.40 9.55
CA GLY A 488 2.14 -16.50 8.41
C GLY A 488 3.21 -16.62 7.32
N ILE A 489 4.05 -17.67 7.33
CA ILE A 489 4.95 -17.96 6.21
C ILE A 489 4.22 -18.80 5.15
N ALA A 490 4.44 -18.48 3.87
CA ALA A 490 3.93 -19.27 2.76
C ALA A 490 4.80 -20.51 2.54
N TRP A 491 4.26 -21.50 1.82
CA TRP A 491 4.93 -22.79 1.63
C TRP A 491 4.99 -23.22 0.18
N GLY A 492 6.14 -23.76 -0.22
CA GLY A 492 6.36 -24.30 -1.55
C GLY A 492 6.64 -25.81 -1.52
N TRP A 493 6.11 -26.54 -2.49
CA TRP A 493 6.37 -27.97 -2.71
C TRP A 493 7.01 -28.20 -4.07
N LYS A 494 8.18 -28.85 -4.12
CA LYS A 494 8.80 -29.25 -5.39
C LYS A 494 8.39 -30.66 -5.79
N ASN A 495 8.00 -30.86 -7.03
CA ASN A 495 7.86 -32.15 -7.70
C ASN A 495 9.07 -32.37 -8.62
N PHE A 496 9.66 -33.56 -8.56
CA PHE A 496 10.75 -33.97 -9.43
C PHE A 496 10.26 -35.03 -10.42
N TYR A 497 10.41 -34.80 -11.73
CA TYR A 497 9.84 -35.70 -12.73
C TYR A 497 10.42 -37.11 -12.67
N ASP A 498 11.73 -37.23 -12.46
CA ASP A 498 12.45 -38.50 -12.56
C ASP A 498 12.87 -39.06 -11.19
N GLU A 499 13.09 -38.18 -10.20
CA GLU A 499 13.61 -38.53 -8.88
C GLU A 499 12.52 -38.88 -7.87
N ASP A 500 11.29 -38.37 -8.07
CA ASP A 500 10.15 -38.78 -7.25
C ASP A 500 9.54 -40.08 -7.79
N LEU A 501 9.51 -41.12 -6.94
CA LEU A 501 9.05 -42.45 -7.34
C LEU A 501 7.90 -42.95 -6.43
N PRO A 502 6.63 -42.78 -6.86
CA PRO A 502 6.16 -41.96 -8.00
C PRO A 502 6.10 -40.47 -7.65
N MET A 503 6.23 -39.60 -8.65
CA MET A 503 5.86 -38.18 -8.57
C MET A 503 4.34 -38.06 -8.40
N LEU A 504 3.88 -37.10 -7.59
CA LEU A 504 2.46 -36.79 -7.49
C LEU A 504 1.96 -36.11 -8.78
N THR A 505 0.76 -36.47 -9.20
CA THR A 505 0.01 -35.68 -10.19
C THR A 505 -0.49 -34.37 -9.56
N PRO A 506 -0.86 -33.34 -10.37
CA PRO A 506 -1.46 -32.11 -9.83
C PRO A 506 -2.62 -32.35 -8.86
N ALA A 507 -3.54 -33.28 -9.20
CA ALA A 507 -4.67 -33.63 -8.34
C ALA A 507 -4.22 -34.27 -7.01
N GLU A 508 -3.19 -35.09 -7.04
CA GLU A 508 -2.63 -35.70 -5.84
C GLU A 508 -1.86 -34.69 -5.00
N THR A 509 -1.08 -33.77 -5.60
CA THR A 509 -0.43 -32.67 -4.86
C THR A 509 -1.49 -31.86 -4.09
N MET A 510 -2.56 -31.43 -4.77
CA MET A 510 -3.63 -30.65 -4.14
C MET A 510 -4.45 -31.42 -3.10
N ALA A 511 -4.50 -32.76 -3.18
CA ALA A 511 -5.27 -33.58 -2.26
C ALA A 511 -4.45 -34.12 -1.07
N GLN A 512 -3.14 -34.31 -1.24
CA GLN A 512 -2.31 -35.06 -0.29
C GLN A 512 -1.28 -34.19 0.44
N VAL A 513 -0.86 -33.06 -0.13
CA VAL A 513 0.06 -32.13 0.54
C VAL A 513 -0.76 -31.19 1.42
N ALA A 514 -0.51 -31.27 2.73
CA ALA A 514 -1.25 -30.51 3.74
C ALA A 514 -0.27 -29.90 4.77
N PRO A 515 -0.32 -28.58 5.07
CA PRO A 515 -1.21 -27.58 4.46
C PRO A 515 -1.00 -27.43 2.95
N LEU A 516 -1.94 -26.79 2.26
CA LEU A 516 -1.83 -26.57 0.81
C LEU A 516 -0.64 -25.66 0.51
N PRO A 517 0.18 -25.98 -0.50
CA PRO A 517 1.28 -25.12 -0.91
C PRO A 517 0.76 -23.86 -1.63
N ASP A 518 1.46 -22.75 -1.46
CA ASP A 518 1.31 -21.51 -2.22
C ASP A 518 2.14 -21.52 -3.51
N LEU A 519 3.20 -22.34 -3.56
CA LEU A 519 4.06 -22.55 -4.73
C LEU A 519 4.22 -24.05 -4.99
N VAL A 520 3.98 -24.49 -6.21
CA VAL A 520 4.36 -25.84 -6.66
C VAL A 520 5.35 -25.74 -7.80
N THR A 521 6.50 -26.38 -7.68
CA THR A 521 7.54 -26.33 -8.72
C THR A 521 7.78 -27.70 -9.33
N TYR A 522 8.21 -27.70 -10.58
CA TYR A 522 8.50 -28.89 -11.35
C TYR A 522 9.93 -28.83 -11.87
N GLN A 523 10.75 -29.78 -11.46
CA GLN A 523 12.15 -29.90 -11.85
C GLN A 523 12.39 -31.13 -12.71
#